data_AF-A0A1M6KQH2-F1
#
_entry.id   AF-A0A1M6KQH2-F1
#
_cell.length_a   1.000
_cell.length_b   1.000
_cell.length_c   1.000
_cell.angle_alpha   90.00
_cell.angle_beta   90.00
_cell.angle_gamma   90.00
#
_symmetry.space_group_name_H-M   'P 1'
#
loop_
_entity.id
_entity.type
_entity.pdbx_description
1 polymer ?
#
loop_
_entity_poly.entity_id
_entity_poly.type
_entity_poly.pdbx_seq_one_letter_code
_entity_poly.pdbx_strand_id
1 'polypeptide(L)'
;MTKAKLIAVAMAAMIGFTGCNSSASQHTAKELDKPVVQEVLAFEEAKPQEPIEEIDLQQVKPNEAGQIMVLMYHHIAQPEAEWARTPENFRKDLEVLYKKGYRPISLKDYVTGNIHTEAGYTPIVLTFDDGRQNNFNMLQKEKGEWVIDPDCAVGILEKFHQEHPDFPLKATFFINDNVPFGQKEHLEFKLKYLAEKGMEIGNHTATHVDFTKADQDRIQKELAGIVNLVNAFLPDYTVDTLALPFGSKPKDKSLTTYLEKGVYEGTAYHNIAILEVGWDPYKSPYHRDFNPLAIHRVRASDLEKYVKGVGLYDWLEQFEKGSRIRYISDGDPNTVTVPEQFQDILDADKVGERSIRTYTLNE
;
A
#
# COMPACT_ATOMS: atom_id res chain seq x y z
N MET A 1 -39.37 -77.14 16.96
CA MET A 1 -40.84 -77.10 17.11
C MET A 1 -41.36 -75.99 16.19
N THR A 2 -41.77 -76.34 14.96
CA THR A 2 -43.18 -76.43 14.48
C THR A 2 -43.91 -75.07 14.59
N LYS A 3 -44.42 -74.38 13.56
CA LYS A 3 -44.94 -74.66 12.20
C LYS A 3 -44.83 -73.35 11.39
N ALA A 4 -44.38 -73.27 10.13
CA ALA A 4 -45.00 -73.71 8.88
C ALA A 4 -46.45 -73.20 8.66
N LYS A 5 -46.62 -72.25 7.72
CA LYS A 5 -47.74 -72.19 6.76
C LYS A 5 -47.26 -71.62 5.42
N LEU A 6 -47.00 -72.52 4.48
CA LEU A 6 -47.08 -72.34 3.03
C LEU A 6 -48.56 -72.47 2.61
N ILE A 7 -49.01 -71.69 1.62
CA ILE A 7 -49.91 -72.02 0.48
C ILE A 7 -49.68 -70.89 -0.55
N ALA A 8 -48.92 -71.01 -1.66
CA ALA A 8 -49.13 -71.77 -2.92
C ALA A 8 -50.37 -71.24 -3.71
N VAL A 9 -50.34 -70.84 -4.99
CA VAL A 9 -50.03 -71.62 -6.21
C VAL A 9 -50.18 -70.69 -7.44
N ALA A 10 -49.14 -70.67 -8.30
CA ALA A 10 -49.09 -70.82 -9.77
C ALA A 10 -49.93 -69.89 -10.70
N MET A 11 -49.61 -69.66 -11.98
CA MET A 11 -49.00 -70.43 -13.07
C MET A 11 -48.52 -69.40 -14.13
N ALA A 12 -47.37 -69.56 -14.80
CA ALA A 12 -47.21 -69.99 -16.21
C ALA A 12 -48.02 -69.14 -17.25
N ALA A 13 -47.55 -68.70 -18.42
CA ALA A 13 -46.43 -69.03 -19.30
C ALA A 13 -46.36 -67.90 -20.38
N MET A 14 -45.18 -67.52 -20.90
CA MET A 14 -44.63 -67.88 -22.23
C MET A 14 -44.71 -66.77 -23.32
N ILE A 15 -43.53 -66.50 -23.93
CA ILE A 15 -43.24 -66.15 -25.35
C ILE A 15 -43.74 -64.77 -25.84
N GLY A 16 -42.97 -63.91 -26.53
CA GLY A 16 -41.61 -63.99 -27.07
C GLY A 16 -41.30 -62.79 -27.99
N PHE A 17 -40.06 -62.77 -28.48
CA PHE A 17 -39.51 -62.09 -29.67
C PHE A 17 -39.45 -60.54 -29.77
N THR A 18 -38.22 -60.06 -29.60
CA THR A 18 -37.42 -59.20 -30.51
C THR A 18 -38.02 -57.94 -31.13
N GLY A 19 -37.37 -56.79 -30.85
CA GLY A 19 -37.40 -55.59 -31.69
C GLY A 19 -36.57 -54.46 -31.07
N CYS A 20 -35.47 -54.10 -31.73
CA CYS A 20 -34.42 -53.23 -31.22
C CYS A 20 -34.78 -51.72 -31.15
N ASN A 21 -34.27 -51.10 -30.08
CA ASN A 21 -33.48 -49.86 -30.06
C ASN A 21 -34.15 -48.53 -30.48
N SER A 22 -34.35 -47.63 -29.51
CA SER A 22 -33.62 -46.35 -29.44
C SER A 22 -34.11 -45.49 -28.26
N SER A 23 -33.13 -44.87 -27.58
CA SER A 23 -33.22 -43.63 -26.78
C SER A 23 -34.14 -43.60 -25.56
N ALA A 24 -33.47 -43.50 -24.39
CA ALA A 24 -34.05 -43.36 -23.07
C ALA A 24 -34.96 -42.12 -22.96
N SER A 25 -36.19 -42.37 -22.52
CA SER A 25 -37.18 -41.38 -22.14
C SER A 25 -37.16 -41.16 -20.62
N GLN A 26 -36.93 -39.90 -20.26
CA GLN A 26 -37.56 -39.12 -19.19
C GLN A 26 -38.21 -39.87 -18.01
N HIS A 27 -37.71 -39.59 -16.81
CA HIS A 27 -38.56 -39.42 -15.63
C HIS A 27 -38.10 -38.20 -14.81
N THR A 28 -38.82 -37.10 -15.05
CA THR A 28 -39.36 -36.11 -14.12
C THR A 28 -38.65 -35.93 -12.77
N ALA A 29 -37.82 -34.88 -12.67
CA ALA A 29 -37.44 -34.26 -11.41
C ALA A 29 -38.41 -33.12 -11.09
N LYS A 30 -38.95 -33.12 -9.87
CA LYS A 30 -39.75 -32.04 -9.30
C LYS A 30 -38.86 -30.82 -9.06
N GLU A 31 -39.21 -29.75 -9.75
CA GLU A 31 -38.68 -28.40 -9.61
C GLU A 31 -39.12 -27.83 -8.25
N LEU A 32 -38.15 -27.47 -7.41
CA LEU A 32 -38.34 -26.70 -6.18
C LEU A 32 -37.62 -25.38 -6.40
N ASP A 33 -38.44 -24.39 -6.73
CA ASP A 33 -38.12 -22.99 -6.97
C ASP A 33 -37.40 -22.40 -5.74
N LYS A 34 -36.16 -21.97 -5.94
CA LYS A 34 -35.45 -21.06 -5.03
C LYS A 34 -35.00 -19.86 -5.87
N PRO A 35 -35.32 -18.62 -5.44
CA PRO A 35 -34.99 -17.46 -6.21
C PRO A 35 -33.48 -17.29 -6.28
N VAL A 36 -32.97 -17.16 -7.50
CA VAL A 36 -31.62 -16.70 -7.80
C VAL A 36 -31.52 -15.27 -7.28
N VAL A 37 -30.79 -15.07 -6.19
CA VAL A 37 -30.39 -13.74 -5.74
C VAL A 37 -29.33 -13.26 -6.72
N GLN A 38 -29.79 -12.49 -7.71
CA GLN A 38 -28.93 -11.76 -8.62
C GLN A 38 -28.33 -10.62 -7.79
N GLU A 39 -27.14 -10.87 -7.24
CA GLU A 39 -26.36 -9.88 -6.52
C GLU A 39 -25.94 -8.81 -7.54
N VAL A 40 -26.70 -7.71 -7.53
CA VAL A 40 -26.42 -6.54 -8.35
C VAL A 40 -25.17 -5.91 -7.75
N LEU A 41 -24.02 -6.14 -8.39
CA LEU A 41 -22.83 -5.33 -8.18
C LEU A 41 -23.21 -3.91 -8.60
N ALA A 42 -23.63 -3.10 -7.64
CA ALA A 42 -23.72 -1.68 -7.81
C ALA A 42 -22.29 -1.19 -8.02
N PHE A 43 -21.95 -0.88 -9.28
CA PHE A 43 -20.91 0.08 -9.55
C PHE A 43 -21.30 1.35 -8.79
N GLU A 44 -20.53 1.72 -7.78
CA GLU A 44 -20.57 3.08 -7.25
C GLU A 44 -20.32 4.00 -8.45
N GLU A 45 -21.37 4.68 -8.91
CA GLU A 45 -21.22 5.78 -9.84
C GLU A 45 -20.20 6.74 -9.23
N ALA A 46 -19.12 7.00 -9.97
CA ALA A 46 -18.16 8.03 -9.61
C ALA A 46 -18.94 9.31 -9.31
N LYS A 47 -18.88 9.79 -8.06
CA LYS A 47 -19.51 11.04 -7.68
C LYS A 47 -19.07 12.10 -8.69
N PRO A 48 -19.98 12.95 -9.21
CA PRO A 48 -19.60 14.06 -10.04
C PRO A 48 -18.49 14.83 -9.33
N GLN A 49 -17.32 14.91 -9.96
CA GLN A 49 -16.21 15.72 -9.47
C GLN A 49 -16.75 17.14 -9.33
N GLU A 50 -16.71 17.70 -8.12
CA GLU A 50 -17.09 19.10 -7.95
C GLU A 50 -16.24 19.95 -8.91
N PRO A 51 -16.83 20.95 -9.59
CA PRO A 51 -16.08 21.79 -10.50
C PRO A 51 -14.91 22.41 -9.73
N ILE A 52 -13.70 22.08 -10.17
CA ILE A 52 -12.47 22.51 -9.52
C ILE A 52 -12.41 24.04 -9.64
N GLU A 53 -12.32 24.70 -8.48
CA GLU A 53 -12.22 26.16 -8.42
C GLU A 53 -10.96 26.61 -9.16
N GLU A 54 -11.10 27.58 -10.06
CA GLU A 54 -9.96 28.07 -10.85
C GLU A 54 -8.96 28.76 -9.91
N ILE A 55 -7.78 28.16 -9.75
CA ILE A 55 -6.75 28.67 -8.84
C ILE A 55 -5.98 29.86 -9.45
N ASP A 56 -5.57 30.81 -8.60
CA ASP A 56 -4.62 31.84 -9.00
C ASP A 56 -3.20 31.25 -9.06
N LEU A 57 -2.73 30.99 -10.28
CA LEU A 57 -1.40 30.40 -10.54
C LEU A 57 -0.23 31.27 -10.05
N GLN A 58 -0.42 32.60 -9.96
CA GLN A 58 0.62 33.51 -9.45
C GLN A 58 0.70 33.48 -7.92
N GLN A 59 -0.43 33.20 -7.25
CA GLN A 59 -0.49 33.05 -5.81
C GLN A 59 -0.08 31.65 -5.35
N VAL A 60 -0.69 30.60 -5.91
CA VAL A 60 -0.48 29.20 -5.52
C VAL A 60 0.90 28.70 -5.98
N LYS A 61 1.34 29.15 -7.16
CA LYS A 61 2.59 28.73 -7.80
C LYS A 61 2.75 27.19 -7.85
N PRO A 62 1.74 26.46 -8.37
CA PRO A 62 1.82 25.00 -8.46
C PRO A 62 3.03 24.58 -9.29
N ASN A 63 3.67 23.51 -8.86
CA ASN A 63 4.80 22.90 -9.57
C ASN A 63 4.80 21.40 -9.32
N GLU A 64 4.02 20.70 -10.13
CA GLU A 64 3.87 19.26 -10.02
C GLU A 64 5.02 18.46 -10.63
N ALA A 65 6.04 19.14 -11.19
CA ALA A 65 7.32 18.52 -11.53
C ALA A 65 8.30 18.45 -10.34
N GLY A 66 7.94 19.07 -9.21
CA GLY A 66 8.76 19.12 -8.01
C GLY A 66 8.92 17.77 -7.29
N GLN A 67 9.85 17.75 -6.34
CA GLN A 67 10.18 16.56 -5.58
C GLN A 67 9.21 16.31 -4.42
N ILE A 68 8.99 15.03 -4.12
CA ILE A 68 8.15 14.54 -3.04
C ILE A 68 9.06 13.81 -2.03
N MET A 69 8.88 14.09 -0.75
CA MET A 69 9.57 13.35 0.29
C MET A 69 8.86 12.02 0.59
N VAL A 70 9.62 10.94 0.63
CA VAL A 70 9.18 9.63 1.11
C VAL A 70 9.89 9.37 2.44
N LEU A 71 9.20 9.60 3.55
CA LEU A 71 9.78 9.54 4.88
C LEU A 71 9.91 8.10 5.35
N MET A 72 11.09 7.75 5.85
CA MET A 72 11.42 6.44 6.39
C MET A 72 11.59 6.52 7.91
N TYR A 73 10.69 5.85 8.62
CA TYR A 73 10.76 5.55 10.04
C TYR A 73 11.07 4.06 10.25
N HIS A 74 11.55 3.69 11.43
CA HIS A 74 11.69 2.29 11.85
C HIS A 74 11.01 2.13 13.22
N HIS A 75 11.69 2.48 14.32
CA HIS A 75 11.08 2.49 15.64
C HIS A 75 10.44 3.83 15.96
N ILE A 76 9.22 3.80 16.52
CA ILE A 76 8.65 4.91 17.30
C ILE A 76 8.81 4.58 18.78
N ALA A 77 9.98 4.87 19.36
CA ALA A 77 10.32 4.46 20.72
C ALA A 77 11.38 5.34 21.37
N GLN A 78 11.51 5.19 22.69
CA GLN A 78 12.57 5.81 23.47
C GLN A 78 13.72 4.82 23.74
N PRO A 79 14.98 5.30 23.82
CA PRO A 79 15.42 6.67 23.54
C PRO A 79 15.56 6.95 22.03
N GLU A 80 15.72 8.22 21.67
CA GLU A 80 16.08 8.62 20.30
C GLU A 80 17.42 7.97 19.89
N ALA A 81 17.46 7.35 18.71
CA ALA A 81 18.64 6.63 18.20
C ALA A 81 18.67 6.63 16.67
N GLU A 82 19.65 5.95 16.06
CA GLU A 82 19.85 5.95 14.60
C GLU A 82 18.61 5.55 13.80
N TRP A 83 17.87 4.57 14.33
CA TRP A 83 16.67 4.00 13.72
C TRP A 83 15.46 4.13 14.65
N ALA A 84 15.50 5.06 15.61
CA ALA A 84 14.43 5.28 16.56
C ALA A 84 14.11 6.77 16.69
N ARG A 85 12.85 7.12 16.37
CA ARG A 85 12.25 8.41 16.66
C ARG A 85 11.41 8.27 17.92
N THR A 86 11.54 9.17 18.89
CA THR A 86 10.67 9.11 20.07
C THR A 86 9.21 9.44 19.70
N PRO A 87 8.21 8.93 20.45
CA PRO A 87 6.80 9.32 20.27
C PRO A 87 6.58 10.84 20.24
N GLU A 88 7.24 11.58 21.15
CA GLU A 88 7.20 13.04 21.22
C GLU A 88 7.74 13.69 19.94
N ASN A 89 8.91 13.24 19.49
CA ASN A 89 9.51 13.79 18.28
C ASN A 89 8.74 13.40 17.01
N PHE A 90 8.10 12.22 16.98
CA PHE A 90 7.24 11.84 15.87
C PHE A 90 6.00 12.76 15.78
N ARG A 91 5.35 13.07 16.92
CA ARG A 91 4.28 14.08 16.97
C ARG A 91 4.77 15.44 16.46
N LYS A 92 5.97 15.87 16.87
CA LYS A 92 6.60 17.11 16.40
C LYS A 92 6.83 17.08 14.88
N ASP A 93 7.28 15.96 14.32
CA ASP A 93 7.48 15.82 12.88
C ASP A 93 6.15 16.01 12.11
N LEU A 94 5.07 15.36 12.57
CA LEU A 94 3.73 15.52 11.97
C LEU A 94 3.24 16.97 12.05
N GLU A 95 3.40 17.62 13.21
CA GLU A 95 3.01 19.00 13.42
C GLU A 95 3.76 19.97 12.49
N VAL A 96 5.06 19.75 12.32
CA VAL A 96 5.90 20.56 11.42
C VAL A 96 5.48 20.35 9.96
N LEU A 97 5.27 19.11 9.54
CA LEU A 97 4.79 18.77 8.20
C LEU A 97 3.44 19.43 7.92
N TYR A 98 2.48 19.28 8.83
CA TYR A 98 1.14 19.87 8.73
C TYR A 98 1.20 21.39 8.57
N LYS A 99 1.92 22.09 9.46
CA LYS A 99 2.10 23.55 9.44
C LYS A 99 2.79 24.07 8.18
N LYS A 100 3.68 23.28 7.57
CA LYS A 100 4.40 23.63 6.35
C LYS A 100 3.64 23.26 5.06
N GLY A 101 2.40 22.81 5.20
CA GLY A 101 1.52 22.49 4.07
C GLY A 101 1.78 21.11 3.45
N TYR A 102 2.36 20.16 4.19
CA TYR A 102 2.48 18.78 3.71
C TYR A 102 1.21 17.98 4.03
N ARG A 103 0.80 17.09 3.11
CA ARG A 103 -0.40 16.24 3.23
C ARG A 103 -0.08 14.79 2.85
N PRO A 104 -0.31 13.81 3.74
CA PRO A 104 0.00 12.43 3.43
C PRO A 104 -0.80 11.90 2.25
N ILE A 105 -0.12 11.21 1.35
CA ILE A 105 -0.72 10.38 0.30
C ILE A 105 -0.25 8.94 0.47
N SER A 106 -0.98 7.99 -0.12
CA SER A 106 -0.52 6.60 -0.14
C SER A 106 0.69 6.45 -1.06
N LEU A 107 1.49 5.40 -0.85
CA LEU A 107 2.60 5.11 -1.74
C LEU A 107 2.09 4.72 -3.14
N LYS A 108 0.93 4.04 -3.22
CA LYS A 108 0.27 3.72 -4.48
C LYS A 108 -0.15 4.98 -5.24
N ASP A 109 -0.76 5.95 -4.57
CA ASP A 109 -1.13 7.25 -5.17
C ASP A 109 0.11 7.97 -5.70
N TYR A 110 1.21 7.96 -4.94
CA TYR A 110 2.46 8.56 -5.39
C TYR A 110 2.96 7.91 -6.68
N VAL A 111 3.10 6.58 -6.75
CA VAL A 111 3.70 5.94 -7.93
C VAL A 111 2.80 5.89 -9.16
N THR A 112 1.48 6.04 -8.97
CA THR A 112 0.49 6.10 -10.07
C THR A 112 0.14 7.53 -10.49
N GLY A 113 0.67 8.54 -9.78
CA GLY A 113 0.31 9.95 -9.99
C GLY A 113 -1.14 10.26 -9.65
N ASN A 114 -1.83 9.43 -8.86
CA ASN A 114 -3.21 9.69 -8.44
C ASN A 114 -3.24 10.64 -7.23
N ILE A 115 -2.76 11.87 -7.43
CA ILE A 115 -2.53 12.83 -6.34
C ILE A 115 -3.75 13.75 -6.21
N HIS A 116 -4.46 13.63 -5.09
CA HIS A 116 -5.61 14.46 -4.73
C HIS A 116 -5.28 15.55 -3.68
N THR A 117 -3.99 15.87 -3.53
CA THR A 117 -3.56 16.91 -2.60
C THR A 117 -4.15 18.26 -3.00
N GLU A 118 -4.72 19.01 -2.06
CA GLU A 118 -5.33 20.31 -2.33
C GLU A 118 -4.32 21.33 -2.89
N ALA A 119 -4.83 22.32 -3.63
CA ALA A 119 -4.02 23.37 -4.24
C ALA A 119 -3.11 24.08 -3.22
N GLY A 120 -1.85 24.26 -3.56
CA GLY A 120 -0.85 24.92 -2.70
C GLY A 120 -0.23 24.03 -1.62
N TYR A 121 -0.76 22.82 -1.41
CA TYR A 121 -0.17 21.83 -0.50
C TYR A 121 0.82 20.92 -1.23
N THR A 122 1.65 20.23 -0.46
CA THR A 122 2.68 19.30 -0.94
C THR A 122 2.36 17.87 -0.48
N PRO A 123 2.28 16.88 -1.37
CA PRO A 123 2.15 15.49 -0.97
C PRO A 123 3.38 15.00 -0.19
N ILE A 124 3.18 14.12 0.79
CA ILE A 124 4.22 13.42 1.54
C ILE A 124 3.87 11.94 1.66
N VAL A 125 4.85 11.03 1.56
CA VAL A 125 4.63 9.61 1.81
C VAL A 125 5.26 9.23 3.15
N LEU A 126 4.52 8.55 4.02
CA LEU A 126 5.00 8.08 5.33
C LEU A 126 5.22 6.57 5.28
N THR A 127 6.43 6.10 5.58
CA THR A 127 6.79 4.68 5.56
C THR A 127 7.43 4.23 6.87
N PHE A 128 7.12 3.01 7.29
CA PHE A 128 7.65 2.37 8.50
C PHE A 128 8.20 0.99 8.15
N ASP A 129 9.50 0.80 8.35
CA ASP A 129 10.17 -0.47 8.09
C ASP A 129 10.14 -1.41 9.30
N ASP A 130 10.44 -2.68 9.06
CA ASP A 130 10.53 -3.81 10.01
C ASP A 130 9.23 -4.31 10.64
N GLY A 131 8.14 -3.55 10.63
CA GLY A 131 6.91 -3.94 11.32
C GLY A 131 7.13 -4.14 12.83
N ARG A 132 7.86 -3.24 13.49
CA ARG A 132 8.14 -3.33 14.93
C ARG A 132 6.85 -3.21 15.75
N GLN A 133 6.84 -3.80 16.95
CA GLN A 133 5.69 -3.68 17.86
C GLN A 133 5.31 -2.22 18.15
N ASN A 134 6.29 -1.32 18.26
CA ASN A 134 6.05 0.10 18.49
C ASN A 134 5.52 0.86 17.25
N ASN A 135 5.40 0.22 16.08
CA ASN A 135 4.65 0.77 14.96
C ASN A 135 3.14 0.57 15.16
N PHE A 136 2.74 -0.60 15.67
CA PHE A 136 1.34 -0.88 16.01
C PHE A 136 1.31 -1.76 17.27
N ASN A 137 1.12 -1.14 18.44
CA ASN A 137 1.11 -1.82 19.72
C ASN A 137 -0.32 -1.85 20.31
N MET A 138 -0.68 -2.96 20.95
CA MET A 138 -1.90 -3.09 21.73
C MET A 138 -1.54 -3.13 23.22
N LEU A 139 -2.25 -2.35 24.03
CA LEU A 139 -2.13 -2.33 25.48
C LEU A 139 -3.35 -2.98 26.11
N GLN A 140 -3.12 -3.86 27.08
CA GLN A 140 -4.19 -4.41 27.90
C GLN A 140 -4.49 -3.45 29.06
N LYS A 141 -5.75 -3.04 29.20
CA LYS A 141 -6.25 -2.25 30.32
C LYS A 141 -6.69 -3.15 31.48
N GLU A 142 -6.94 -2.55 32.65
CA GLU A 142 -7.24 -3.24 33.92
C GLU A 142 -8.41 -4.24 33.86
N LYS A 143 -9.35 -4.08 32.90
CA LYS A 143 -10.52 -4.96 32.72
C LYS A 143 -10.35 -6.00 31.61
N GLY A 144 -9.13 -6.21 31.12
CA GLY A 144 -8.83 -7.14 30.02
C GLY A 144 -9.16 -6.60 28.62
N GLU A 145 -9.65 -5.37 28.52
CA GLU A 145 -9.86 -4.64 27.27
C GLU A 145 -8.52 -4.31 26.60
N TRP A 146 -8.43 -4.50 25.29
CA TRP A 146 -7.26 -4.12 24.50
C TRP A 146 -7.54 -2.80 23.78
N VAL A 147 -6.60 -1.87 23.89
CA VAL A 147 -6.65 -0.59 23.16
C VAL A 147 -5.36 -0.38 22.40
N ILE A 148 -5.42 0.41 21.33
CA ILE A 148 -4.22 0.83 20.60
C ILE A 148 -3.37 1.71 21.53
N ASP A 149 -2.08 1.43 21.56
CA ASP A 149 -1.11 2.23 22.30
C ASP A 149 -1.07 3.66 21.73
N PRO A 150 -1.38 4.70 22.53
CA PRO A 150 -1.37 6.08 22.04
C PRO A 150 0.03 6.57 21.67
N ASP A 151 1.10 5.88 22.08
CA ASP A 151 2.49 6.22 21.77
C ASP A 151 3.12 5.36 20.66
N CYS A 152 2.38 4.41 20.08
CA CYS A 152 2.82 3.72 18.87
C CYS A 152 2.52 4.54 17.60
N ALA A 153 3.16 4.22 16.48
CA ALA A 153 3.00 4.98 15.24
C ALA A 153 1.53 5.10 14.80
N VAL A 154 0.78 3.99 14.77
CA VAL A 154 -0.66 3.96 14.42
C VAL A 154 -1.48 4.85 15.36
N GLY A 155 -1.28 4.71 16.68
CA GLY A 155 -2.03 5.51 17.67
C GLY A 155 -1.78 7.01 17.53
N ILE A 156 -0.54 7.41 17.23
CA ILE A 156 -0.17 8.81 17.00
C ILE A 156 -0.78 9.33 15.69
N LEU A 157 -0.66 8.59 14.59
CA LEU A 157 -1.21 8.97 13.28
C LEU A 157 -2.72 9.15 13.34
N GLU A 158 -3.43 8.23 13.98
CA GLU A 158 -4.89 8.33 14.15
C GLU A 158 -5.29 9.52 14.98
N LYS A 159 -4.61 9.74 16.11
CA LYS A 159 -4.91 10.88 16.99
C LYS A 159 -4.69 12.19 16.24
N PHE A 160 -3.58 12.29 15.49
CA PHE A 160 -3.27 13.46 14.69
C PHE A 160 -4.32 13.70 13.60
N HIS A 161 -4.71 12.66 12.85
CA HIS A 161 -5.78 12.76 11.85
C HIS A 161 -7.14 13.16 12.45
N GLN A 162 -7.49 12.65 13.64
CA GLN A 162 -8.73 13.04 14.33
C GLN A 162 -8.75 14.53 14.71
N GLU A 163 -7.58 15.09 15.07
CA GLU A 163 -7.41 16.50 15.42
C GLU A 163 -7.26 17.40 14.19
N HIS A 164 -6.80 16.83 13.08
CA HIS A 164 -6.55 17.46 11.78
C HIS A 164 -7.16 16.63 10.65
N PRO A 165 -8.50 16.66 10.43
CA PRO A 165 -9.15 15.81 9.43
C PRO A 165 -8.65 16.04 7.99
N ASP A 166 -8.10 17.23 7.72
CA ASP A 166 -7.45 17.61 6.46
C ASP A 166 -6.01 17.09 6.33
N PHE A 167 -5.47 16.38 7.32
CA PHE A 167 -4.24 15.60 7.23
C PHE A 167 -4.60 14.12 7.10
N PRO A 168 -4.64 13.54 5.88
CA PRO A 168 -5.16 12.20 5.67
C PRO A 168 -4.41 11.12 6.44
N LEU A 169 -5.15 10.11 6.93
CA LEU A 169 -4.55 8.92 7.57
C LEU A 169 -3.96 7.99 6.50
N LYS A 170 -2.76 8.33 6.00
CA LYS A 170 -2.01 7.56 5.01
C LYS A 170 -0.61 7.23 5.51
N ALA A 171 -0.27 5.95 5.49
CA ALA A 171 1.06 5.42 5.80
C ALA A 171 1.21 4.01 5.23
N THR A 172 2.44 3.60 4.94
CA THR A 172 2.78 2.23 4.51
C THR A 172 3.66 1.56 5.56
N PHE A 173 3.27 0.39 6.03
CA PHE A 173 4.03 -0.43 6.98
C PHE A 173 4.64 -1.63 6.25
N PHE A 174 5.96 -1.63 6.09
CA PHE A 174 6.71 -2.73 5.49
C PHE A 174 7.03 -3.78 6.55
N ILE A 175 6.42 -4.96 6.42
CA ILE A 175 6.51 -6.03 7.44
C ILE A 175 7.44 -7.17 7.02
N ASN A 176 8.00 -7.85 8.02
CA ASN A 176 8.70 -9.13 7.88
C ASN A 176 7.99 -10.24 8.69
N ASP A 177 8.39 -11.50 8.54
CA ASP A 177 7.76 -12.67 9.19
C ASP A 177 8.25 -12.91 10.65
N ASN A 178 8.99 -11.97 11.24
CA ASN A 178 9.39 -12.06 12.65
C ASN A 178 8.25 -11.61 13.58
N VAL A 179 7.08 -12.23 13.44
CA VAL A 179 5.80 -11.83 14.07
C VAL A 179 5.55 -10.34 13.85
N PRO A 180 4.95 -9.92 12.72
CA PRO A 180 4.67 -8.51 12.46
C PRO A 180 4.00 -7.85 13.66
N PHE A 181 4.52 -6.71 14.06
CA PHE A 181 4.10 -5.92 15.20
C PHE A 181 4.18 -6.63 16.56
N GLY A 182 4.98 -7.69 16.68
CA GLY A 182 5.42 -8.31 17.94
C GLY A 182 4.36 -8.93 18.85
N GLN A 183 3.09 -8.95 18.45
CA GLN A 183 1.98 -9.50 19.25
C GLN A 183 1.15 -10.44 18.38
N LYS A 184 1.53 -11.72 18.37
CA LYS A 184 0.97 -12.75 17.48
C LYS A 184 -0.55 -12.89 17.62
N GLU A 185 -1.04 -12.79 18.85
CA GLU A 185 -2.46 -12.85 19.21
C GLU A 185 -3.29 -11.69 18.65
N HIS A 186 -2.64 -10.60 18.24
CA HIS A 186 -3.27 -9.43 17.65
C HIS A 186 -2.97 -9.26 16.16
N LEU A 187 -2.22 -10.18 15.55
CA LEU A 187 -1.75 -10.01 14.16
C LEU A 187 -2.90 -9.84 13.17
N GLU A 188 -3.91 -10.73 13.21
CA GLU A 188 -5.08 -10.64 12.34
C GLU A 188 -5.81 -9.31 12.50
N PHE A 189 -6.06 -8.90 13.75
CA PHE A 189 -6.69 -7.62 14.06
C PHE A 189 -5.88 -6.46 13.46
N LYS A 190 -4.56 -6.42 13.67
CA LYS A 190 -3.71 -5.34 13.20
C LYS A 190 -3.70 -5.23 11.67
N LEU A 191 -3.56 -6.34 10.96
CA LEU A 191 -3.56 -6.33 9.49
C LEU A 191 -4.91 -5.84 8.94
N LYS A 192 -6.02 -6.38 9.44
CA LYS A 192 -7.37 -5.94 9.06
C LYS A 192 -7.58 -4.46 9.36
N TYR A 193 -7.17 -4.03 10.54
CA TYR A 193 -7.30 -2.65 10.98
C TYR A 193 -6.54 -1.67 10.09
N LEU A 194 -5.28 -1.98 9.72
CA LEU A 194 -4.51 -1.13 8.80
C LEU A 194 -5.24 -0.98 7.45
N ALA A 195 -5.68 -2.09 6.87
CA ALA A 195 -6.40 -2.10 5.59
C ALA A 195 -7.73 -1.32 5.66
N GLU A 196 -8.54 -1.55 6.70
CA GLU A 196 -9.82 -0.87 6.92
C GLU A 196 -9.66 0.64 7.13
N LYS A 197 -8.57 1.07 7.77
CA LYS A 197 -8.25 2.49 7.96
C LYS A 197 -7.62 3.15 6.74
N GLY A 198 -7.37 2.41 5.66
CA GLY A 198 -6.77 2.94 4.44
C GLY A 198 -5.25 3.17 4.53
N MET A 199 -4.58 2.52 5.49
CA MET A 199 -3.13 2.41 5.57
C MET A 199 -2.66 1.14 4.83
N GLU A 200 -1.43 1.16 4.33
CA GLU A 200 -0.91 0.13 3.44
C GLU A 200 0.02 -0.85 4.17
N ILE A 201 0.02 -2.10 3.72
CA ILE A 201 0.89 -3.17 4.17
C ILE A 201 1.82 -3.50 3.00
N GLY A 202 3.11 -3.28 3.21
CA GLY A 202 4.17 -3.52 2.24
C GLY A 202 5.06 -4.69 2.61
N ASN A 203 5.86 -5.14 1.65
CA ASN A 203 6.79 -6.24 1.77
C ASN A 203 8.16 -5.75 2.28
N HIS A 204 8.66 -6.30 3.39
CA HIS A 204 10.05 -6.12 3.85
C HIS A 204 10.84 -7.43 3.88
N THR A 205 10.42 -8.39 3.06
CA THR A 205 10.91 -9.78 2.97
C THR A 205 10.64 -10.59 4.24
N ALA A 206 10.44 -11.91 4.09
CA ALA A 206 10.12 -12.80 5.20
C ALA A 206 11.16 -12.72 6.34
N THR A 207 12.45 -12.76 6.01
CA THR A 207 13.52 -12.84 7.00
C THR A 207 14.45 -11.63 7.01
N HIS A 208 14.02 -10.48 6.46
CA HIS A 208 14.87 -9.29 6.33
C HIS A 208 16.18 -9.60 5.55
N VAL A 209 16.04 -10.17 4.35
CA VAL A 209 17.14 -10.72 3.56
C VAL A 209 18.09 -9.64 3.02
N ASP A 210 19.40 -9.92 3.09
CA ASP A 210 20.41 -9.14 2.37
C ASP A 210 20.49 -9.63 0.91
N PHE A 211 19.93 -8.84 -0.01
CA PHE A 211 19.86 -9.20 -1.43
C PHE A 211 21.23 -9.34 -2.09
N THR A 212 22.31 -8.78 -1.51
CA THR A 212 23.67 -8.97 -2.05
C THR A 212 24.17 -10.42 -1.95
N LYS A 213 23.46 -11.27 -1.19
CA LYS A 213 23.76 -12.68 -0.93
C LYS A 213 22.64 -13.63 -1.37
N ALA A 214 21.56 -13.11 -1.95
CA ALA A 214 20.42 -13.90 -2.37
C ALA A 214 20.55 -14.31 -3.85
N ASP A 215 20.19 -15.55 -4.16
CA ASP A 215 19.96 -16.02 -5.52
C ASP A 215 18.48 -15.82 -5.94
N GLN A 216 18.15 -16.21 -7.16
CA GLN A 216 16.78 -16.11 -7.69
C GLN A 216 15.74 -16.81 -6.81
N ASP A 217 16.02 -18.04 -6.35
CA ASP A 217 15.07 -18.83 -5.56
C ASP A 217 14.82 -18.14 -4.21
N ARG A 218 15.89 -17.69 -3.55
CA ARG A 218 15.81 -16.97 -2.29
C ARG A 218 15.03 -15.67 -2.42
N ILE A 219 15.25 -14.87 -3.47
CA ILE A 219 14.52 -13.62 -3.69
C ILE A 219 13.01 -13.89 -3.79
N GLN A 220 12.61 -14.83 -4.66
CA GLN A 220 11.21 -15.11 -4.89
C GLN A 220 10.53 -15.71 -3.65
N LYS A 221 11.21 -16.61 -2.94
CA LYS A 221 10.73 -17.18 -1.67
C LYS A 221 10.46 -16.11 -0.62
N GLU A 222 11.42 -15.20 -0.44
CA GLU A 222 11.34 -14.14 0.56
C GLU A 222 10.19 -13.17 0.30
N LEU A 223 9.95 -12.83 -0.98
CA LEU A 223 8.87 -11.93 -1.38
C LEU A 223 7.51 -12.60 -1.32
N ALA A 224 7.37 -13.82 -1.84
CA ALA A 224 6.13 -14.59 -1.77
C ALA A 224 5.73 -14.94 -0.33
N GLY A 225 6.71 -15.10 0.58
CA GLY A 225 6.45 -15.37 2.00
C GLY A 225 5.58 -14.30 2.66
N ILE A 226 5.84 -13.02 2.39
CA ILE A 226 5.02 -11.92 2.94
C ILE A 226 3.64 -11.87 2.29
N VAL A 227 3.53 -12.13 0.98
CA VAL A 227 2.22 -12.23 0.31
C VAL A 227 1.38 -13.33 0.95
N ASN A 228 1.96 -14.51 1.18
CA ASN A 228 1.26 -15.61 1.85
C ASN A 228 0.86 -15.27 3.29
N LEU A 229 1.74 -14.60 4.05
CA LEU A 229 1.44 -14.15 5.41
C LEU A 229 0.22 -13.22 5.43
N VAL A 230 0.22 -12.19 4.58
CA VAL A 230 -0.88 -11.21 4.55
C VAL A 230 -2.17 -11.87 4.06
N ASN A 231 -2.11 -12.64 2.98
CA ASN A 231 -3.28 -13.26 2.37
C ASN A 231 -3.94 -14.34 3.25
N ALA A 232 -3.20 -14.90 4.22
CA ALA A 232 -3.79 -15.79 5.22
C ALA A 232 -4.85 -15.10 6.10
N PHE A 233 -4.77 -13.77 6.26
CA PHE A 233 -5.72 -12.96 7.05
C PHE A 233 -6.57 -12.02 6.18
N LEU A 234 -6.05 -11.64 5.01
CA LEU A 234 -6.63 -10.69 4.07
C LEU A 234 -6.54 -11.23 2.63
N PRO A 235 -7.39 -12.19 2.24
CA PRO A 235 -7.24 -12.91 0.96
C PRO A 235 -7.35 -12.01 -0.28
N ASP A 236 -8.06 -10.89 -0.19
CA ASP A 236 -8.27 -9.95 -1.29
C ASP A 236 -7.27 -8.78 -1.28
N TYR A 237 -6.37 -8.72 -0.29
CA TYR A 237 -5.37 -7.65 -0.20
C TYR A 237 -4.21 -7.91 -1.16
N THR A 238 -3.83 -6.88 -1.92
CA THR A 238 -2.68 -6.95 -2.83
C THR A 238 -1.46 -6.30 -2.19
N VAL A 239 -0.45 -7.11 -1.87
CA VAL A 239 0.88 -6.66 -1.44
C VAL A 239 1.74 -6.42 -2.69
N ASP A 240 1.91 -5.14 -3.06
CA ASP A 240 2.53 -4.69 -4.31
C ASP A 240 3.59 -3.60 -4.10
N THR A 241 4.09 -3.45 -2.87
CA THR A 241 5.17 -2.50 -2.57
C THR A 241 6.26 -3.20 -1.77
N LEU A 242 7.52 -2.83 -2.02
CA LEU A 242 8.70 -3.43 -1.40
C LEU A 242 9.62 -2.35 -0.86
N ALA A 243 9.99 -2.42 0.42
CA ALA A 243 11.16 -1.72 0.94
C ALA A 243 12.33 -2.69 0.99
N LEU A 244 13.47 -2.32 0.39
CA LEU A 244 14.64 -3.19 0.33
C LEU A 244 15.33 -3.24 1.72
N PRO A 245 15.46 -4.41 2.36
CA PRO A 245 16.23 -4.53 3.59
C PRO A 245 17.66 -4.03 3.36
N PHE A 246 18.14 -3.19 4.28
CA PHE A 246 19.44 -2.51 4.20
C PHE A 246 19.65 -1.63 2.95
N GLY A 247 18.62 -1.35 2.14
CA GLY A 247 18.77 -0.77 0.81
C GLY A 247 19.55 -1.68 -0.16
N SER A 248 19.65 -2.97 0.14
CA SER A 248 20.46 -3.92 -0.60
C SER A 248 19.83 -4.29 -1.95
N LYS A 249 20.67 -4.52 -2.96
CA LYS A 249 20.27 -5.01 -4.29
C LYS A 249 21.10 -6.24 -4.65
N PRO A 250 20.58 -7.15 -5.49
CA PRO A 250 21.35 -8.26 -6.01
C PRO A 250 22.65 -7.80 -6.68
N LYS A 251 23.75 -8.53 -6.43
CA LYS A 251 25.04 -8.25 -7.09
C LYS A 251 24.97 -8.50 -8.59
N ASP A 252 24.29 -9.59 -8.97
CA ASP A 252 23.95 -9.86 -10.35
C ASP A 252 22.70 -9.05 -10.72
N LYS A 253 22.86 -8.05 -11.60
CA LYS A 253 21.78 -7.19 -12.06
C LYS A 253 20.68 -7.96 -12.81
N SER A 254 20.98 -9.14 -13.36
CA SER A 254 19.96 -9.98 -14.00
C SER A 254 18.86 -10.38 -13.01
N LEU A 255 19.18 -10.44 -11.72
CA LEU A 255 18.24 -10.83 -10.66
C LEU A 255 17.32 -9.68 -10.20
N THR A 256 17.60 -8.43 -10.58
CA THR A 256 16.77 -7.28 -10.19
C THR A 256 15.33 -7.41 -10.70
N THR A 257 15.09 -8.11 -11.82
CA THR A 257 13.74 -8.38 -12.32
C THR A 257 12.88 -9.17 -11.33
N TYR A 258 13.51 -10.04 -10.51
CA TYR A 258 12.80 -10.79 -9.48
C TYR A 258 12.43 -9.93 -8.27
N LEU A 259 12.96 -8.72 -8.13
CA LEU A 259 12.43 -7.78 -7.13
C LEU A 259 11.11 -7.16 -7.59
N GLU A 260 10.92 -6.96 -8.89
CA GLU A 260 9.67 -6.44 -9.46
C GLU A 260 8.58 -7.52 -9.43
N LYS A 261 8.84 -8.72 -9.95
CA LYS A 261 7.82 -9.78 -10.02
C LYS A 261 8.41 -11.17 -10.05
N GLY A 262 7.62 -12.13 -9.59
CA GLY A 262 8.02 -13.53 -9.56
C GLY A 262 6.91 -14.43 -9.08
N VAL A 263 7.21 -15.73 -9.05
CA VAL A 263 6.32 -16.76 -8.52
C VAL A 263 7.14 -17.74 -7.71
N TYR A 264 6.68 -18.05 -6.49
CA TYR A 264 7.27 -19.09 -5.66
C TYR A 264 6.17 -20.01 -5.12
N GLU A 265 6.29 -21.31 -5.37
CA GLU A 265 5.34 -22.35 -4.91
C GLU A 265 3.86 -22.02 -5.19
N GLY A 266 3.58 -21.38 -6.34
CA GLY A 266 2.23 -21.00 -6.77
C GLY A 266 1.77 -19.61 -6.31
N THR A 267 2.52 -18.95 -5.43
CA THR A 267 2.25 -17.57 -5.00
C THR A 267 2.97 -16.59 -5.91
N ALA A 268 2.20 -15.81 -6.67
CA ALA A 268 2.71 -14.72 -7.49
C ALA A 268 2.80 -13.42 -6.68
N TYR A 269 3.77 -12.57 -7.04
CA TYR A 269 3.86 -11.20 -6.54
C TYR A 269 4.27 -10.24 -7.67
N HIS A 270 3.86 -8.99 -7.54
CA HIS A 270 4.23 -7.91 -8.44
C HIS A 270 4.31 -6.60 -7.66
N ASN A 271 5.52 -6.07 -7.51
CA ASN A 271 5.79 -4.81 -6.84
C ASN A 271 5.73 -3.66 -7.84
N ILE A 272 4.77 -2.75 -7.66
CA ILE A 272 4.66 -1.51 -8.41
C ILE A 272 5.57 -0.41 -7.85
N ALA A 273 6.07 -0.58 -6.63
CA ALA A 273 7.00 0.34 -5.98
C ALA A 273 8.12 -0.41 -5.25
N ILE A 274 9.37 -0.01 -5.45
CA ILE A 274 10.54 -0.53 -4.72
C ILE A 274 11.32 0.64 -4.12
N LEU A 275 11.49 0.62 -2.80
CA LEU A 275 12.05 1.71 -2.02
C LEU A 275 13.47 1.37 -1.58
N GLU A 276 14.37 2.32 -1.81
CA GLU A 276 15.77 2.28 -1.38
C GLU A 276 15.90 2.78 0.08
N VAL A 277 17.11 3.11 0.52
CA VAL A 277 17.36 3.64 1.88
C VAL A 277 17.34 5.17 1.89
N GLY A 278 17.55 5.78 3.06
CA GLY A 278 17.58 7.22 3.26
C GLY A 278 18.69 7.92 2.47
N TRP A 279 18.31 8.84 1.58
CA TRP A 279 19.16 9.77 0.86
C TRP A 279 18.46 11.12 0.64
N ASP A 280 17.52 11.25 -0.27
CA ASP A 280 16.94 12.55 -0.65
C ASP A 280 15.46 12.47 -1.10
N PRO A 281 14.74 13.62 -1.17
CA PRO A 281 13.41 13.68 -1.76
C PRO A 281 13.44 13.19 -3.20
N TYR A 282 12.42 12.44 -3.59
CA TYR A 282 12.39 11.77 -4.88
C TYR A 282 11.56 12.54 -5.90
N LYS A 283 11.69 12.18 -7.18
CA LYS A 283 11.12 12.94 -8.29
C LYS A 283 9.59 12.90 -8.30
N SER A 284 8.96 13.90 -8.92
CA SER A 284 7.55 13.84 -9.28
C SER A 284 7.25 12.56 -10.07
N PRO A 285 6.07 11.92 -9.89
CA PRO A 285 5.71 10.74 -10.69
C PRO A 285 5.63 11.03 -12.19
N TYR A 286 5.45 12.31 -12.55
CA TYR A 286 5.36 12.77 -13.93
C TYR A 286 6.71 13.06 -14.58
N HIS A 287 7.81 13.01 -13.81
CA HIS A 287 9.15 13.32 -14.28
C HIS A 287 9.73 12.17 -15.12
N ARG A 288 10.40 12.46 -16.24
CA ARG A 288 11.04 11.45 -17.14
C ARG A 288 11.96 10.45 -16.43
N ASP A 289 12.77 10.93 -15.49
CA ASP A 289 13.69 10.10 -14.71
C ASP A 289 13.09 9.49 -13.44
N PHE A 290 11.77 9.59 -13.21
CA PHE A 290 11.11 8.89 -12.11
C PHE A 290 11.15 7.37 -12.33
N ASN A 291 11.71 6.61 -11.40
CA ASN A 291 11.70 5.16 -11.46
C ASN A 291 10.95 4.62 -10.24
N PRO A 292 9.74 4.07 -10.39
CA PRO A 292 8.99 3.56 -9.26
C PRO A 292 9.66 2.34 -8.62
N LEU A 293 10.59 1.68 -9.32
CA LEU A 293 11.35 0.52 -8.83
C LEU A 293 12.70 0.90 -8.19
N ALA A 294 12.94 2.20 -7.93
CA ALA A 294 14.16 2.71 -7.30
C ALA A 294 13.90 4.04 -6.57
N ILE A 295 12.86 4.07 -5.74
CA ILE A 295 12.41 5.27 -5.03
C ILE A 295 13.37 5.57 -3.87
N HIS A 296 13.98 6.74 -3.88
CA HIS A 296 14.77 7.20 -2.74
C HIS A 296 13.86 7.62 -1.58
N ARG A 297 14.37 7.51 -0.36
CA ARG A 297 13.67 7.93 0.85
C ARG A 297 14.44 8.99 1.60
N VAL A 298 13.79 9.64 2.56
CA VAL A 298 14.42 10.54 3.53
C VAL A 298 14.34 9.89 4.91
N ARG A 299 15.47 9.77 5.60
CA ARG A 299 15.47 9.28 6.98
C ARG A 299 14.81 10.34 7.86
N ALA A 300 13.71 9.97 8.52
CA ALA A 300 12.93 10.89 9.32
C ALA A 300 13.53 11.09 10.72
N SER A 301 14.62 11.84 10.76
CA SER A 301 15.38 12.18 11.97
C SER A 301 16.04 13.56 11.79
N ASP A 302 16.35 14.20 12.90
CA ASP A 302 17.17 15.43 13.02
C ASP A 302 18.49 15.17 13.76
N LEU A 303 18.84 13.91 14.04
CA LEU A 303 20.09 13.57 14.70
C LEU A 303 21.25 13.64 13.71
N GLU A 304 21.91 14.79 13.67
CA GLU A 304 22.99 15.09 12.71
C GLU A 304 24.11 14.02 12.67
N LYS A 305 24.43 13.39 13.80
CA LYS A 305 25.39 12.27 13.85
C LYS A 305 25.04 11.12 12.90
N TYR A 306 23.76 10.94 12.58
CA TYR A 306 23.24 9.85 11.76
C TYR A 306 22.79 10.30 10.37
N VAL A 307 22.23 11.50 10.23
CA VAL A 307 21.68 11.99 8.95
C VAL A 307 22.62 12.88 8.15
N LYS A 308 23.60 13.56 8.78
CA LYS A 308 24.65 14.33 8.10
C LYS A 308 24.13 15.27 7.00
N GLY A 309 23.16 16.12 7.32
CA GLY A 309 22.58 17.09 6.37
C GLY A 309 21.60 16.51 5.34
N VAL A 310 21.15 15.26 5.50
CA VAL A 310 20.13 14.63 4.64
C VAL A 310 18.92 14.07 5.40
N GLY A 311 18.65 14.60 6.60
CA GLY A 311 17.48 14.26 7.40
C GLY A 311 16.24 15.05 7.01
N LEU A 312 15.12 14.76 7.68
CA LEU A 312 13.83 15.43 7.43
C LEU A 312 13.96 16.97 7.44
N TYR A 313 14.57 17.52 8.49
CA TYR A 313 14.64 18.96 8.67
C TYR A 313 15.63 19.64 7.72
N ASP A 314 16.67 18.92 7.28
CA ASP A 314 17.61 19.43 6.28
C ASP A 314 16.93 19.62 4.92
N TRP A 315 16.10 18.65 4.51
CA TRP A 315 15.35 18.74 3.26
C TRP A 315 14.24 19.78 3.30
N LEU A 316 13.56 19.91 4.44
CA LEU A 316 12.61 21.01 4.66
C LEU A 316 13.30 22.37 4.46
N GLU A 317 14.47 22.57 5.06
CA GLU A 317 15.23 23.82 4.93
C GLU A 317 15.69 24.06 3.47
N GLN A 318 16.13 23.02 2.77
CA GLN A 318 16.55 23.14 1.36
C GLN A 318 15.39 23.52 0.43
N PHE A 319 14.18 23.00 0.67
CA PHE A 319 13.00 23.44 -0.07
C PHE A 319 12.65 24.89 0.22
N GLU A 320 12.74 25.33 1.47
CA GLU A 320 12.46 26.72 1.86
C GLU A 320 13.45 27.72 1.27
N LYS A 321 14.73 27.32 1.17
CA LYS A 321 15.77 28.13 0.51
C LYS A 321 15.65 28.12 -1.02
N GLY A 322 14.80 27.28 -1.60
CA GLY A 322 14.67 27.10 -3.04
C GLY A 322 15.87 26.41 -3.70
N SER A 323 16.76 25.77 -2.93
CA SER A 323 17.89 24.99 -3.49
C SER A 323 17.45 23.65 -4.07
N ARG A 324 16.22 23.22 -3.74
CA ARG A 324 15.54 22.06 -4.29
C ARG A 324 14.13 22.50 -4.70
N ILE A 325 13.57 21.84 -5.71
CA ILE A 325 12.23 22.15 -6.19
C ILE A 325 11.23 21.24 -5.49
N ARG A 326 10.33 21.83 -4.70
CA ARG A 326 9.28 21.12 -3.98
C ARG A 326 8.06 20.92 -4.87
N TYR A 327 7.40 19.76 -4.78
CA TYR A 327 6.09 19.56 -5.41
C TYR A 327 5.05 20.49 -4.76
N ILE A 328 4.31 21.24 -5.56
CA ILE A 328 3.16 22.03 -5.08
C ILE A 328 1.97 21.67 -5.96
N SER A 329 0.93 21.11 -5.35
CA SER A 329 -0.27 20.65 -6.06
C SER A 329 -1.06 21.83 -6.62
N ASP A 330 -1.70 21.62 -7.77
CA ASP A 330 -2.72 22.54 -8.29
C ASP A 330 -4.14 22.21 -7.79
N GLY A 331 -4.31 21.06 -7.13
CA GLY A 331 -5.59 20.60 -6.60
C GLY A 331 -6.45 19.79 -7.58
N ASP A 332 -6.01 19.60 -8.83
CA ASP A 332 -6.72 18.83 -9.85
C ASP A 332 -6.00 17.52 -10.20
N PRO A 333 -6.52 16.34 -9.79
CA PRO A 333 -5.88 15.06 -10.11
C PRO A 333 -5.82 14.74 -11.62
N ASN A 334 -6.58 15.48 -12.45
CA ASN A 334 -6.64 15.31 -13.90
C ASN A 334 -5.76 16.31 -14.67
N THR A 335 -5.09 17.24 -13.99
CA THR A 335 -4.19 18.22 -14.60
C THR A 335 -2.80 18.07 -13.98
N VAL A 336 -1.75 18.25 -14.78
CA VAL A 336 -0.37 18.41 -14.32
C VAL A 336 0.04 19.84 -14.60
N THR A 337 0.04 20.67 -13.55
CA THR A 337 0.39 22.09 -13.67
C THR A 337 1.84 22.37 -13.28
N VAL A 338 2.60 22.98 -14.21
CA VAL A 338 4.02 23.32 -14.00
C VAL A 338 4.38 24.70 -14.56
N PRO A 339 5.36 25.42 -13.99
CA PRO A 339 5.96 26.56 -14.67
C PRO A 339 6.57 26.13 -16.00
N GLU A 340 6.50 26.98 -17.03
CA GLU A 340 6.91 26.66 -18.41
C GLU A 340 8.33 26.04 -18.52
N GLN A 341 9.27 26.53 -17.71
CA GLN A 341 10.65 26.01 -17.67
C GLN A 341 10.78 24.53 -17.22
N PHE A 342 9.74 23.95 -16.62
CA PHE A 342 9.72 22.55 -16.19
C PHE A 342 8.91 21.64 -17.14
N GLN A 343 8.32 22.19 -18.20
CA GLN A 343 7.57 21.38 -19.16
C GLN A 343 8.43 20.27 -19.77
N ASP A 344 9.68 20.57 -20.10
CA ASP A 344 10.57 19.61 -20.77
C ASP A 344 10.95 18.42 -19.88
N ILE A 345 10.91 18.52 -18.56
CA ILE A 345 11.28 17.39 -17.68
C ILE A 345 10.13 16.40 -17.45
N LEU A 346 8.92 16.73 -17.93
CA LEU A 346 7.78 15.83 -17.90
C LEU A 346 7.92 14.72 -18.95
N ASP A 347 7.26 13.60 -18.67
CA ASP A 347 7.17 12.44 -19.54
C ASP A 347 5.70 12.20 -19.91
N ALA A 348 5.40 12.26 -21.21
CA ALA A 348 4.03 12.15 -21.70
C ALA A 348 3.36 10.81 -21.31
N ASP A 349 4.13 9.71 -21.27
CA ASP A 349 3.58 8.40 -20.90
C ASP A 349 3.24 8.35 -19.40
N LYS A 350 3.98 9.07 -18.55
CA LYS A 350 3.74 9.14 -17.10
C LYS A 350 2.67 10.15 -16.71
N VAL A 351 2.56 11.24 -17.46
CA VAL A 351 1.41 12.16 -17.33
C VAL A 351 0.12 11.40 -17.65
N GLY A 352 0.16 10.52 -18.66
CA GLY A 352 -0.96 9.67 -19.03
C GLY A 352 -2.10 10.47 -19.64
N GLU A 353 -3.33 10.23 -19.18
CA GLU A 353 -4.53 10.90 -19.69
C GLU A 353 -4.75 12.31 -19.13
N ARG A 354 -3.85 12.78 -18.25
CA ARG A 354 -3.96 14.10 -17.62
C ARG A 354 -3.60 15.22 -18.60
N SER A 355 -4.24 16.37 -18.42
CA SER A 355 -3.92 17.58 -19.18
C SER A 355 -2.65 18.22 -18.64
N ILE A 356 -1.75 18.69 -19.50
CA ILE A 356 -0.60 19.51 -19.06
C ILE A 356 -1.01 20.98 -19.12
N ARG A 357 -0.83 21.69 -18.01
CA ARG A 357 -1.03 23.14 -17.92
C ARG A 357 0.29 23.82 -17.59
N THR A 358 0.70 24.75 -18.45
CA THR A 358 1.90 25.54 -18.21
C THR A 358 1.58 27.00 -17.98
N TYR A 359 2.43 27.67 -17.20
CA TYR A 359 2.28 29.10 -16.91
C TYR A 359 3.64 29.77 -16.70
N THR A 360 3.67 31.09 -16.90
CA THR A 360 4.83 31.95 -16.63
C THR A 360 4.60 32.67 -15.30
N LEU A 361 5.60 32.67 -14.43
CA LEU A 361 5.57 33.48 -13.22
C LEU A 361 5.85 34.94 -13.57
N ASN A 362 5.03 35.85 -13.05
CA ASN A 362 5.30 37.28 -13.16
C ASN A 362 6.55 37.62 -12.33
N GLU A 363 7.39 38.51 -12.87
CA GLU A 363 8.59 39.02 -12.19
C GLU A 363 8.28 39.81 -10.91
#